data_AF-A0A8T5DTL0-F1
#
_entry.id   AF-A0A8T5DTL0-F1
#
_cell.length_a   1.000
_cell.length_b   1.000
_cell.length_c   1.000
_cell.angle_alpha   90.00
_cell.angle_beta   90.00
_cell.angle_gamma   90.00
#
_symmetry.space_group_name_H-M   'P 1'
#
loop_
_entity.id
_entity.type
_entity.pdbx_description
1 polymer ?
#
loop_
_entity_poly.entity_id
_entity_poly.type
_entity_poly.pdbx_seq_one_letter_code
_entity_poly.pdbx_strand_id
1 'polypeptide(L)'
;MSPMPLRLHDTRRRDKVAFTTMQPGKVSMYVCGVTVYDRCHLGHARCYLAFDLIHRWLEFSGFDVHYVQNFTDIDDKIINRANEIGGDWRALVEENIAAYYEDMDALNILRADDYPRCTEYVDDMIRITQDLIDKGNAYQADDGVYFHIESAPEKYGALTGQNIEAVRSGAGGRVEGTGSSKRDHKDFALWKAAKPGEPTWDSPWGPGRPGWHIECTAMSMDYFGAQFDIHGGGHDLRFPHHEAEIFQGECHTGCSPVVHHWLHNGFVNIDGEKMSKSLGNFWTISDILKSVDAMVLRFALINAHYRSPIDMNESLLKDAERNYNRVLECYINSLKAMTSKSPVSLPTPDITSPQPLIKSLAMLEKMGEGFAKAMDDDFNSREAVAKVLGAVREISKTLSSGLDDRDKDAFAHYSVDWLEETAGSVLGILPSREFALLEPEEDPRKEQITSQVEALLVERAKARETKDWAKADQIRDQLTEMGVVVVDSADGPTWDLV
;
A
#
# COMPACT_ATOMS: atom_id res chain seq x y z
N MET A 1 25.42 -20.38 2.47
CA MET A 1 25.34 -19.32 3.50
C MET A 1 24.02 -19.53 4.21
N SER A 2 23.94 -19.54 5.55
CA SER A 2 22.63 -19.47 6.20
C SER A 2 21.89 -18.25 5.65
N PRO A 3 20.61 -18.37 5.25
CA PRO A 3 19.82 -17.20 4.86
C PRO A 3 19.93 -16.17 5.98
N MET A 4 20.14 -14.89 5.64
CA MET A 4 20.10 -13.84 6.64
C MET A 4 18.68 -13.83 7.22
N PRO A 5 18.52 -13.85 8.56
CA PRO A 5 17.18 -13.82 9.14
C PRO A 5 16.49 -12.50 8.77
N LEU A 6 15.19 -12.56 8.46
CA LEU A 6 14.34 -11.39 8.25
C LEU A 6 14.49 -10.40 9.41
N ARG A 7 14.74 -9.13 9.08
CA ARG A 7 14.82 -8.02 10.03
C ARG A 7 13.80 -6.96 9.66
N LEU A 8 13.28 -6.27 10.67
CA LEU A 8 12.37 -5.15 10.49
C LEU A 8 12.74 -4.01 11.43
N HIS A 9 12.42 -2.78 11.06
CA HIS A 9 12.56 -1.66 11.96
C HIS A 9 11.38 -1.56 12.92
N ASP A 10 11.66 -1.86 14.19
CA ASP A 10 10.69 -1.75 15.26
C ASP A 10 10.68 -0.31 15.80
N THR A 11 9.51 0.33 15.72
CA THR A 11 9.31 1.73 16.11
C THR A 11 9.59 1.97 17.59
N ARG A 12 9.20 1.02 18.45
CA ARG A 12 9.42 1.11 19.90
C ARG A 12 10.91 1.00 20.22
N ARG A 13 11.61 0.10 19.53
CA ARG A 13 13.05 -0.14 19.72
C ARG A 13 13.95 0.86 18.98
N ARG A 14 13.42 1.54 17.96
CA ARG A 14 14.12 2.51 17.08
C ARG A 14 15.30 1.90 16.33
N ASP A 15 15.24 0.61 16.06
CA ASP A 15 16.31 -0.12 15.40
C ASP A 15 15.74 -1.24 14.54
N LYS A 16 16.53 -1.67 13.56
CA LYS A 16 16.27 -2.90 12.82
C LYS A 16 16.58 -4.09 13.72
N VAL A 17 15.56 -4.85 14.08
CA VAL A 17 15.66 -6.04 14.92
C VAL A 17 15.37 -7.29 14.11
N ALA A 18 15.85 -8.45 14.56
CA ALA A 18 15.42 -9.72 14.00
C ALA A 18 13.91 -9.88 14.19
N PHE A 19 13.21 -10.31 13.14
CA PHE A 19 11.81 -10.66 13.23
C PHE A 19 11.65 -11.98 13.98
N THR A 20 10.79 -11.99 14.98
CA THR A 20 10.49 -13.16 15.80
C THR A 20 9.00 -13.19 16.04
N THR A 21 8.43 -14.39 16.04
CA THR A 21 7.01 -14.60 16.32
C THR A 21 6.81 -15.21 17.69
N MET A 22 5.68 -14.92 18.31
CA MET A 22 5.25 -15.52 19.58
C MET A 22 5.00 -17.02 19.43
N GLN A 23 4.42 -17.42 18.30
CA GLN A 23 4.23 -18.81 17.91
C GLN A 23 5.08 -19.09 16.66
N PRO A 24 6.02 -20.06 16.68
CA PRO A 24 6.87 -20.34 15.53
C PRO A 24 6.07 -20.58 14.24
N GLY A 25 6.38 -19.80 13.20
CA GLY A 25 5.75 -19.92 11.89
C GLY A 25 4.38 -19.25 11.75
N LYS A 26 3.84 -18.64 12.80
CA LYS A 26 2.56 -17.89 12.77
C LYS A 26 2.77 -16.42 13.07
N VAL A 27 1.98 -15.55 12.44
CA VAL A 27 2.05 -14.10 12.67
C VAL A 27 0.66 -13.55 12.94
N SER A 28 0.44 -13.01 14.12
CA SER A 28 -0.74 -12.19 14.44
C SER A 28 -0.46 -10.73 14.10
N MET A 29 -1.08 -10.22 13.02
CA MET A 29 -0.85 -8.88 12.49
C MET A 29 -2.13 -8.04 12.54
N TYR A 30 -2.10 -6.95 13.30
CA TYR A 30 -3.16 -5.94 13.33
C TYR A 30 -2.69 -4.65 12.66
N VAL A 31 -3.48 -4.09 11.74
CA VAL A 31 -3.19 -2.77 11.14
C VAL A 31 -4.41 -1.88 11.33
N CYS A 32 -4.22 -0.70 11.92
CA CYS A 32 -5.32 0.26 12.07
C CYS A 32 -5.88 0.67 10.70
N GLY A 33 -7.19 0.50 10.55
CA GLY A 33 -7.90 0.82 9.32
C GLY A 33 -8.37 2.27 9.23
N VAL A 34 -9.32 2.52 8.34
CA VAL A 34 -9.84 3.87 8.07
C VAL A 34 -11.08 4.22 8.89
N THR A 35 -11.25 5.50 9.18
CA THR A 35 -12.57 6.08 9.48
C THR A 35 -13.37 6.22 8.19
N VAL A 36 -14.47 5.49 8.08
CA VAL A 36 -15.28 5.37 6.85
C VAL A 36 -16.30 6.50 6.70
N TYR A 37 -15.81 7.74 6.76
CA TYR A 37 -16.63 8.94 6.56
C TYR A 37 -16.54 9.53 5.15
N ASP A 38 -15.52 9.14 4.38
CA ASP A 38 -15.23 9.66 3.05
C ASP A 38 -14.34 8.68 2.26
N ARG A 39 -14.20 8.92 0.95
CA ARG A 39 -13.36 8.12 0.03
C ARG A 39 -11.89 8.11 0.47
N CYS A 40 -11.21 7.00 0.20
CA CYS A 40 -9.80 6.86 0.54
C CYS A 40 -8.91 7.75 -0.33
N HIS A 41 -7.79 8.18 0.24
CA HIS A 41 -6.81 9.05 -0.43
C HIS A 41 -5.44 8.37 -0.55
N LEU A 42 -4.51 8.99 -1.26
CA LEU A 42 -3.18 8.43 -1.50
C LEU A 42 -2.40 8.08 -0.22
N GLY A 43 -2.58 8.84 0.87
CA GLY A 43 -2.06 8.45 2.18
C GLY A 43 -2.54 7.07 2.66
N HIS A 44 -3.82 6.73 2.45
CA HIS A 44 -4.36 5.40 2.73
C HIS A 44 -3.78 4.34 1.79
N ALA A 45 -3.72 4.63 0.47
CA ALA A 45 -3.08 3.73 -0.49
C ALA A 45 -1.65 3.38 -0.08
N ARG A 46 -0.86 4.37 0.34
CA ARG A 46 0.51 4.17 0.82
C ARG A 46 0.59 3.28 2.06
N CYS A 47 -0.32 3.46 3.02
CA CYS A 47 -0.40 2.61 4.20
C CYS A 47 -0.69 1.16 3.81
N TYR A 48 -1.78 0.93 3.10
CA TYR A 48 -2.25 -0.43 2.82
C TYR A 48 -1.38 -1.15 1.78
N LEU A 49 -0.71 -0.44 0.86
CA LEU A 49 0.35 -1.03 0.03
C LEU A 49 1.58 -1.45 0.83
N ALA A 50 1.96 -0.69 1.87
CA ALA A 50 3.07 -1.07 2.72
C ALA A 50 2.77 -2.39 3.45
N PHE A 51 1.59 -2.49 4.05
CA PHE A 51 1.19 -3.69 4.79
C PHE A 51 0.81 -4.87 3.88
N ASP A 52 0.33 -4.62 2.66
CA ASP A 52 0.19 -5.64 1.62
C ASP A 52 1.54 -6.27 1.24
N LEU A 53 2.59 -5.45 1.02
CA LEU A 53 3.93 -5.99 0.73
C LEU A 53 4.52 -6.78 1.91
N ILE A 54 4.28 -6.31 3.14
CA ILE A 54 4.70 -7.01 4.36
C ILE A 54 3.99 -8.36 4.45
N HIS A 55 2.66 -8.37 4.29
CA HIS A 55 1.85 -9.58 4.28
C HIS A 55 2.33 -10.58 3.22
N ARG A 56 2.44 -10.13 1.97
CA ARG A 56 2.91 -10.96 0.84
C ARG A 56 4.30 -11.54 1.08
N TRP A 57 5.22 -10.77 1.64
CA TRP A 57 6.57 -11.28 1.93
C TRP A 57 6.60 -12.28 3.07
N LEU A 58 5.81 -12.08 4.12
CA LEU A 58 5.70 -13.03 5.24
C LEU A 58 5.12 -14.36 4.76
N GLU A 59 4.02 -14.34 4.01
CA GLU A 59 3.43 -15.52 3.38
C GLU A 59 4.41 -16.22 2.44
N PHE A 60 5.07 -15.46 1.55
CA PHE A 60 6.12 -16.00 0.66
C PHE A 60 7.29 -16.63 1.43
N SER A 61 7.61 -16.10 2.61
CA SER A 61 8.65 -16.62 3.51
C SER A 61 8.20 -17.83 4.33
N GLY A 62 6.96 -18.29 4.16
CA GLY A 62 6.41 -19.48 4.81
C GLY A 62 5.78 -19.24 6.18
N PHE A 63 5.44 -18.01 6.53
CA PHE A 63 4.62 -17.71 7.70
C PHE A 63 3.13 -17.88 7.38
N ASP A 64 2.37 -18.36 8.37
CA ASP A 64 0.90 -18.35 8.41
C ASP A 64 0.47 -17.03 9.08
N VAL A 65 0.08 -16.04 8.27
CA VAL A 65 -0.28 -14.70 8.74
C VAL A 65 -1.79 -14.63 8.96
N HIS A 66 -2.20 -14.28 10.19
CA HIS A 66 -3.56 -13.84 10.47
C HIS A 66 -3.58 -12.32 10.51
N TYR A 67 -4.07 -11.72 9.43
CA TYR A 67 -4.10 -10.28 9.21
C TYR A 67 -5.49 -9.69 9.51
N VAL A 68 -5.56 -8.80 10.50
CA VAL A 68 -6.77 -8.09 10.90
C VAL A 68 -6.64 -6.59 10.63
N GLN A 69 -7.67 -5.98 10.05
CA GLN A 69 -7.73 -4.54 9.82
C GLN A 69 -9.13 -3.99 10.08
N ASN A 70 -9.30 -3.11 11.08
CA ASN A 70 -10.64 -2.65 11.46
C ASN A 70 -11.27 -1.65 10.51
N PHE A 71 -12.58 -1.42 10.67
CA PHE A 71 -13.24 -0.18 10.23
C PHE A 71 -13.70 0.62 11.45
N THR A 72 -13.29 1.89 11.50
CA THR A 72 -13.87 2.87 12.43
C THR A 72 -15.17 3.39 11.84
N ASP A 73 -16.27 2.72 12.16
CA ASP A 73 -17.63 3.00 11.64
C ASP A 73 -18.49 3.87 12.58
N ILE A 74 -17.89 4.38 13.66
CA ILE A 74 -18.48 5.43 14.50
C ILE A 74 -17.39 6.41 14.96
N ASP A 75 -17.50 7.67 14.57
CA ASP A 75 -16.60 8.75 14.99
C ASP A 75 -17.27 10.12 14.80
N ASP A 76 -16.70 11.15 15.45
CA ASP A 76 -17.07 12.55 15.23
C ASP A 76 -17.09 12.93 13.74
N LYS A 77 -16.13 12.46 12.94
CA LYS A 77 -16.06 12.74 11.50
C LYS A 77 -17.24 12.17 10.72
N ILE A 78 -17.69 10.95 11.06
CA ILE A 78 -18.83 10.29 10.41
C ILE A 78 -20.11 11.05 10.72
N ILE A 79 -20.33 11.39 12.00
CA ILE A 79 -21.51 12.13 12.45
C ILE A 79 -21.57 13.51 11.77
N ASN A 80 -20.47 14.25 11.79
CA ASN A 80 -20.41 15.57 11.17
C ASN A 80 -20.67 15.47 9.66
N ARG A 81 -20.08 14.49 8.98
CA ARG A 81 -20.28 14.31 7.54
C ARG A 81 -21.71 13.92 7.19
N ALA A 82 -22.32 13.02 7.95
CA ALA A 82 -23.72 12.62 7.77
C ALA A 82 -24.67 13.83 7.94
N ASN A 83 -24.40 14.68 8.94
CA ASN A 83 -25.15 15.92 9.15
C ASN A 83 -24.97 16.92 8.00
N GLU A 84 -23.76 17.09 7.47
CA GLU A 84 -23.47 17.98 6.32
C GLU A 84 -24.25 17.58 5.06
N ILE A 85 -24.36 16.27 4.78
CA ILE A 85 -25.06 15.76 3.60
C ILE A 85 -26.56 15.53 3.83
N GLY A 86 -27.03 15.69 5.08
CA GLY A 86 -28.43 15.44 5.46
C GLY A 86 -28.86 13.98 5.33
N GLY A 87 -27.93 13.03 5.51
CA GLY A 87 -28.14 11.59 5.27
C GLY A 87 -28.03 10.72 6.52
N ASP A 88 -28.38 9.44 6.38
CA ASP A 88 -28.15 8.44 7.43
C ASP A 88 -26.66 8.08 7.51
N TRP A 89 -26.08 8.17 8.70
CA TRP A 89 -24.67 7.86 8.92
C TRP A 89 -24.36 6.39 8.64
N ARG A 90 -25.31 5.47 8.84
CA ARG A 90 -25.10 4.05 8.51
C ARG A 90 -24.99 3.82 7.01
N ALA A 91 -25.83 4.48 6.22
CA ALA A 91 -25.74 4.42 4.77
C ALA A 91 -24.41 5.00 4.27
N LEU A 92 -23.96 6.12 4.84
CA LEU A 92 -22.64 6.71 4.54
C LEU A 92 -21.50 5.74 4.83
N VAL A 93 -21.55 5.04 5.97
CA VAL A 93 -20.56 4.02 6.36
C VAL A 93 -20.49 2.89 5.34
N GLU A 94 -21.64 2.28 4.99
CA GLU A 94 -21.65 1.16 4.04
C GLU A 94 -21.16 1.57 2.65
N GLU A 95 -21.53 2.77 2.18
CA GLU A 95 -21.05 3.30 0.90
C GLU A 95 -19.53 3.46 0.90
N ASN A 96 -18.95 4.00 1.98
CA ASN A 96 -17.51 4.19 2.08
C ASN A 96 -16.73 2.90 2.33
N ILE A 97 -17.33 1.88 2.96
CA ILE A 97 -16.75 0.54 3.06
C ILE A 97 -16.70 -0.13 1.68
N ALA A 98 -17.79 -0.05 0.90
CA ALA A 98 -17.81 -0.57 -0.46
C ALA A 98 -16.74 0.13 -1.33
N ALA A 99 -16.68 1.46 -1.24
CA ALA A 99 -15.68 2.27 -1.90
C ALA A 99 -14.24 1.92 -1.49
N TYR A 100 -14.00 1.64 -0.21
CA TYR A 100 -12.70 1.19 0.29
C TYR A 100 -12.26 -0.08 -0.43
N TYR A 101 -13.14 -1.09 -0.55
CA TYR A 101 -12.80 -2.33 -1.25
C TYR A 101 -12.54 -2.09 -2.74
N GLU A 102 -13.35 -1.26 -3.41
CA GLU A 102 -13.10 -0.86 -4.81
C GLU A 102 -11.70 -0.27 -4.99
N ASP A 103 -11.33 0.69 -4.13
CA ASP A 103 -10.04 1.37 -4.19
C ASP A 103 -8.87 0.41 -3.89
N MET A 104 -9.01 -0.48 -2.91
CA MET A 104 -7.94 -1.44 -2.54
C MET A 104 -7.78 -2.54 -3.59
N ASP A 105 -8.89 -3.09 -4.08
CA ASP A 105 -8.91 -4.14 -5.10
C ASP A 105 -8.29 -3.61 -6.42
N ALA A 106 -8.59 -2.35 -6.80
CA ALA A 106 -7.99 -1.71 -7.97
C ALA A 106 -6.44 -1.62 -7.86
N LEU A 107 -5.91 -1.44 -6.65
CA LEU A 107 -4.47 -1.40 -6.38
C LEU A 107 -3.87 -2.78 -6.11
N ASN A 108 -4.61 -3.88 -6.35
CA ASN A 108 -4.18 -5.26 -6.08
C ASN A 108 -3.67 -5.47 -4.65
N ILE A 109 -4.31 -4.80 -3.69
CA ILE A 109 -4.05 -5.01 -2.26
C ILE A 109 -4.81 -6.27 -1.84
N LEU A 110 -4.12 -7.23 -1.22
CA LEU A 110 -4.78 -8.38 -0.64
C LEU A 110 -5.68 -7.94 0.51
N ARG A 111 -6.88 -8.52 0.56
CA ARG A 111 -7.79 -8.30 1.68
C ARG A 111 -7.18 -8.88 2.96
N ALA A 112 -7.40 -8.19 4.07
CA ALA A 112 -7.18 -8.77 5.39
C ALA A 112 -8.14 -9.95 5.60
N ASP A 113 -7.78 -10.86 6.50
CA ASP A 113 -8.62 -12.01 6.85
C ASP A 113 -9.92 -11.54 7.52
N ASP A 114 -9.80 -10.51 8.38
CA ASP A 114 -10.93 -9.97 9.12
C ASP A 114 -10.96 -8.44 9.14
N TYR A 115 -12.18 -7.90 9.09
CA TYR A 115 -12.47 -6.47 9.14
C TYR A 115 -13.47 -6.12 10.25
N PRO A 116 -13.07 -6.22 11.55
CA PRO A 116 -13.97 -5.93 12.66
C PRO A 116 -14.41 -4.45 12.65
N ARG A 117 -15.65 -4.19 13.05
CA ARG A 117 -16.23 -2.85 13.07
C ARG A 117 -16.34 -2.32 14.48
N CYS A 118 -15.98 -1.06 14.71
CA CYS A 118 -16.05 -0.43 16.03
C CYS A 118 -17.42 -0.59 16.70
N THR A 119 -18.52 -0.43 15.95
CA THR A 119 -19.89 -0.56 16.51
C THR A 119 -20.24 -1.96 17.04
N GLU A 120 -19.50 -3.00 16.64
CA GLU A 120 -19.70 -4.39 17.09
C GLU A 120 -19.03 -4.69 18.44
N TYR A 121 -18.08 -3.84 18.89
CA TYR A 121 -17.25 -4.07 20.07
C TYR A 121 -17.55 -3.10 21.22
N VAL A 122 -18.69 -2.40 21.18
CA VAL A 122 -19.03 -1.37 22.19
C VAL A 122 -19.10 -1.95 23.60
N ASP A 123 -19.66 -3.15 23.76
CA ASP A 123 -19.75 -3.82 25.05
C ASP A 123 -18.35 -4.19 25.61
N ASP A 124 -17.44 -4.63 24.74
CA ASP A 124 -16.05 -4.90 25.10
C ASP A 124 -15.30 -3.62 25.50
N MET A 125 -15.50 -2.53 24.77
CA MET A 125 -14.94 -1.22 25.10
C MET A 125 -15.45 -0.70 26.46
N ILE A 126 -16.74 -0.90 26.76
CA ILE A 126 -17.32 -0.59 28.08
C ILE A 126 -16.64 -1.45 29.15
N ARG A 127 -16.50 -2.76 28.93
CA ARG A 127 -15.85 -3.67 29.89
C ARG A 127 -14.41 -3.28 30.17
N ILE A 128 -13.62 -2.98 29.14
CA ILE A 128 -12.22 -2.55 29.27
C ILE A 128 -12.16 -1.22 30.03
N THR A 129 -13.02 -0.27 29.69
CA THR A 129 -13.06 1.04 30.35
C THR A 129 -13.41 0.92 31.84
N GLN A 130 -14.36 0.05 32.21
CA GLN A 130 -14.69 -0.21 33.62
C GLN A 130 -13.52 -0.83 34.37
N ASP A 131 -12.83 -1.81 33.79
CA ASP A 131 -11.65 -2.42 34.41
C ASP A 131 -10.50 -1.40 34.59
N LEU A 132 -10.30 -0.49 33.63
CA LEU A 132 -9.32 0.60 33.75
C LEU A 132 -9.69 1.57 34.89
N ILE A 133 -10.98 1.84 35.11
CA ILE A 133 -11.45 2.64 36.27
C ILE A 133 -11.15 1.88 37.57
N ASP A 134 -11.52 0.61 37.65
CA ASP A 134 -11.36 -0.22 38.85
C ASP A 134 -9.88 -0.35 39.25
N LYS A 135 -8.97 -0.35 38.27
CA LYS A 135 -7.51 -0.35 38.45
C LYS A 135 -6.90 1.03 38.73
N GLY A 136 -7.70 2.10 38.71
CA GLY A 136 -7.24 3.47 38.96
C GLY A 136 -6.51 4.13 37.78
N ASN A 137 -6.62 3.57 36.58
CA ASN A 137 -6.02 4.10 35.36
C ASN A 137 -6.98 5.02 34.56
N ALA A 138 -8.25 5.04 34.91
CA ALA A 138 -9.25 5.91 34.29
C ALA A 138 -10.15 6.57 35.34
N TYR A 139 -10.83 7.64 34.94
CA TYR A 139 -11.79 8.34 35.80
C TYR A 139 -12.96 8.88 34.98
N GLN A 140 -14.13 8.92 35.61
CA GLN A 140 -15.31 9.58 35.07
C GLN A 140 -15.23 11.10 35.34
N ALA A 141 -15.62 11.87 34.33
CA ALA A 141 -15.85 13.31 34.38
C ALA A 141 -17.26 13.63 33.85
N ASP A 142 -17.66 14.90 33.88
CA ASP A 142 -19.01 15.32 33.51
C ASP A 142 -19.38 15.01 32.04
N ASP A 143 -18.38 14.95 31.15
CA ASP A 143 -18.55 14.77 29.70
C ASP A 143 -18.04 13.41 29.18
N GLY A 144 -17.69 12.48 30.06
CA GLY A 144 -17.27 11.13 29.65
C GLY A 144 -16.31 10.45 30.62
N VAL A 145 -15.59 9.45 30.13
CA VAL A 145 -14.54 8.74 30.86
C VAL A 145 -13.21 8.95 30.16
N TYR A 146 -12.18 9.26 30.94
CA TYR A 146 -10.84 9.57 30.45
C TYR A 146 -9.80 8.62 31.04
N PHE A 147 -8.80 8.26 30.24
CA PHE A 147 -7.59 7.61 30.74
C PHE A 147 -6.71 8.63 31.44
N HIS A 148 -6.25 8.30 32.65
CA HIS A 148 -5.36 9.14 33.46
C HIS A 148 -3.91 8.80 33.14
N ILE A 149 -3.24 9.59 32.29
CA ILE A 149 -1.89 9.25 31.81
C ILE A 149 -0.88 9.15 32.96
N GLU A 150 -1.04 9.96 34.00
CA GLU A 150 -0.16 9.94 35.18
C GLU A 150 -0.29 8.67 36.03
N SER A 151 -1.26 7.79 35.75
CA SER A 151 -1.33 6.46 36.38
C SER A 151 -0.26 5.49 35.86
N ALA A 152 0.27 5.72 34.65
CA ALA A 152 1.26 4.85 34.01
C ALA A 152 2.32 5.66 33.22
N PRO A 153 3.01 6.63 33.85
CA PRO A 153 3.88 7.59 33.17
C PRO A 153 5.05 6.93 32.42
N GLU A 154 5.44 5.72 32.81
CA GLU A 154 6.50 4.94 32.16
C GLU A 154 6.17 4.49 30.73
N LYS A 155 4.88 4.51 30.33
CA LYS A 155 4.43 4.15 28.97
C LYS A 155 4.47 5.34 28.00
N TYR A 156 4.56 6.56 28.52
CA TYR A 156 4.54 7.76 27.69
C TYR A 156 5.77 7.80 26.78
N GLY A 157 5.56 8.10 25.51
CA GLY A 157 6.67 8.17 24.56
C GLY A 157 7.22 6.80 24.16
N ALA A 158 6.54 5.68 24.43
CA ALA A 158 7.02 4.36 24.05
C ALA A 158 7.32 4.26 22.54
N LEU A 159 6.57 4.96 21.69
CA LEU A 159 6.74 4.95 20.23
C LEU A 159 7.40 6.23 19.71
N THR A 160 7.08 7.39 20.28
CA THR A 160 7.66 8.67 19.85
C THR A 160 9.03 8.94 20.46
N GLY A 161 9.28 8.47 21.68
CA GLY A 161 10.50 8.71 22.48
C GLY A 161 10.52 10.05 23.16
N GLN A 162 9.38 10.72 23.19
CA GLN A 162 9.23 11.95 23.93
C GLN A 162 9.19 11.62 25.42
N ASN A 163 9.95 12.36 26.22
CA ASN A 163 9.79 12.30 27.67
C ASN A 163 8.61 13.19 28.06
N ILE A 164 7.71 12.66 28.90
CA ILE A 164 6.55 13.39 29.45
C ILE A 164 6.97 14.72 30.11
N GLU A 165 8.15 14.77 30.75
CA GLU A 165 8.69 15.99 31.36
C GLU A 165 9.11 17.04 30.32
N ALA A 166 9.69 16.61 29.20
CA ALA A 166 10.09 17.52 28.12
C ALA A 166 8.86 18.13 27.44
N VAL A 167 7.78 17.36 27.29
CA VAL A 167 6.49 17.86 26.80
C VAL A 167 5.88 18.84 27.80
N ARG A 168 5.95 18.56 29.11
CA ARG A 168 5.50 19.49 30.17
C ARG A 168 6.20 20.86 30.08
N SER A 169 7.51 20.88 29.84
CA SER A 169 8.26 22.15 29.70
C SER A 169 7.99 22.90 28.39
N GLY A 170 7.62 22.19 27.32
CA GLY A 170 7.31 22.78 26.00
C GLY A 170 5.86 23.22 25.79
N ALA A 171 4.91 22.64 26.53
CA ALA A 171 3.46 22.91 26.38
C ALA A 171 2.97 24.18 27.10
N GLY A 172 3.85 24.90 27.80
CA GLY A 172 3.53 26.06 28.65
C GLY A 172 2.91 27.29 27.96
N GLY A 173 2.44 27.19 26.71
CA GLY A 173 1.81 28.28 25.98
C GLY A 173 0.67 27.91 25.01
N ARG A 174 0.16 26.67 25.01
CA ARG A 174 -0.93 26.22 24.09
C ARG A 174 -2.11 25.53 24.80
N VAL A 175 -2.38 25.89 26.05
CA VAL A 175 -3.45 25.28 26.87
C VAL A 175 -4.69 26.18 26.93
N GLU A 176 -5.05 26.84 25.84
CA GLU A 176 -6.37 27.48 25.68
C GLU A 176 -7.22 26.59 24.77
N GLY A 177 -8.02 25.69 25.38
CA GLY A 177 -9.05 24.93 24.64
C GLY A 177 -9.24 23.47 25.03
N THR A 178 -8.44 22.89 25.93
CA THR A 178 -8.74 21.55 26.45
C THR A 178 -9.97 21.63 27.35
N GLY A 179 -11.03 20.89 27.01
CA GLY A 179 -12.30 20.88 27.75
C GLY A 179 -12.08 20.88 29.26
N SER A 180 -12.85 21.72 29.96
CA SER A 180 -12.64 22.11 31.36
C SER A 180 -12.76 20.97 32.39
N SER A 181 -13.04 19.74 31.95
CA SER A 181 -13.34 18.57 32.76
C SER A 181 -12.15 17.60 32.93
N LYS A 182 -11.11 17.69 32.10
CA LYS A 182 -9.95 16.79 32.20
C LYS A 182 -9.06 17.14 33.39
N ARG A 183 -8.50 16.13 34.07
CA ARG A 183 -7.48 16.32 35.11
C ARG A 183 -6.17 16.80 34.49
N ASP A 184 -5.81 16.24 33.33
CA ASP A 184 -4.67 16.69 32.54
C ASP A 184 -5.06 16.84 31.05
N HIS A 185 -4.53 17.85 30.38
CA HIS A 185 -4.73 18.08 28.94
C HIS A 185 -4.32 16.88 28.06
N LYS A 186 -3.38 16.05 28.52
CA LYS A 186 -2.91 14.86 27.81
C LYS A 186 -3.89 13.67 27.95
N ASP A 187 -4.74 13.66 28.97
CA ASP A 187 -5.71 12.59 29.18
C ASP A 187 -6.65 12.48 27.97
N PHE A 188 -6.89 11.25 27.51
CA PHE A 188 -7.68 10.97 26.31
C PHE A 188 -8.97 10.22 26.65
N ALA A 189 -10.00 10.45 25.86
CA ALA A 189 -11.32 9.87 26.10
C ALA A 189 -11.31 8.36 25.82
N LEU A 190 -11.84 7.59 26.77
CA LEU A 190 -12.24 6.19 26.61
C LEU A 190 -13.72 6.10 26.22
N TRP A 191 -14.53 6.99 26.80
CA TRP A 191 -15.96 7.12 26.53
C TRP A 191 -16.34 8.60 26.45
N LYS A 192 -17.13 9.00 25.45
CA LYS A 192 -17.64 10.37 25.29
C LYS A 192 -19.15 10.37 25.56
N ALA A 193 -19.62 11.26 26.43
CA ALA A 193 -21.05 11.43 26.65
C ALA A 193 -21.75 11.87 25.35
N ALA A 194 -22.95 11.33 25.08
CA ALA A 194 -23.68 11.63 23.86
C ALA A 194 -24.17 13.08 23.84
N LYS A 195 -24.06 13.73 22.68
CA LYS A 195 -24.76 15.00 22.42
C LYS A 195 -26.15 14.73 21.84
N PRO A 196 -27.12 15.66 22.00
CA PRO A 196 -28.45 15.48 21.45
C PRO A 196 -28.43 15.17 19.95
N GLY A 197 -29.05 14.05 19.57
CA GLY A 197 -29.16 13.60 18.17
C GLY A 197 -27.97 12.82 17.64
N GLU A 198 -26.88 12.64 18.42
CA GLU A 198 -25.78 11.75 18.03
C GLU A 198 -26.13 10.26 18.28
N PRO A 199 -25.55 9.32 17.52
CA PRO A 199 -25.60 7.90 17.85
C PRO A 199 -25.04 7.63 19.25
N THR A 200 -25.72 6.77 20.02
CA THR A 200 -25.41 6.52 21.42
C THR A 200 -25.68 5.07 21.80
N TRP A 201 -24.96 4.60 22.81
CA TRP A 201 -25.11 3.33 23.48
C TRP A 201 -25.26 3.56 24.99
N ASP A 202 -25.96 2.64 25.65
CA ASP A 202 -26.08 2.66 27.11
C ASP A 202 -24.76 2.23 27.75
N SER A 203 -24.36 2.89 28.83
CA SER A 203 -23.16 2.54 29.59
C SER A 203 -23.34 2.85 31.08
N PRO A 204 -22.48 2.30 31.97
CA PRO A 204 -22.48 2.64 33.39
C PRO A 204 -22.29 4.13 33.69
N TRP A 205 -21.76 4.90 32.74
CA TRP A 205 -21.48 6.34 32.87
C TRP A 205 -22.51 7.21 32.15
N GLY A 206 -23.62 6.61 31.71
CA GLY A 206 -24.68 7.26 30.93
C GLY A 206 -24.54 7.03 29.42
N PRO A 207 -25.53 7.51 28.64
CA PRO A 207 -25.53 7.36 27.19
C PRO A 207 -24.33 8.06 26.55
N GLY A 208 -23.62 7.35 25.67
CA GLY A 208 -22.45 7.88 25.00
C GLY A 208 -21.94 6.99 23.88
N ARG A 209 -20.67 7.17 23.53
CA ARG A 209 -19.99 6.42 22.48
C ARG A 209 -18.49 6.27 22.79
N PRO A 210 -17.82 5.27 22.21
CA PRO A 210 -16.42 5.04 22.48
C PRO A 210 -15.53 6.21 22.03
N GLY A 211 -14.39 6.37 22.70
CA GLY A 211 -13.29 7.19 22.22
C GLY A 211 -12.53 6.49 21.10
N TRP A 212 -11.85 7.27 20.25
CA TRP A 212 -11.18 6.74 19.05
C TRP A 212 -10.14 5.64 19.35
N HIS A 213 -9.43 5.70 20.47
CA HIS A 213 -8.31 4.79 20.73
C HIS A 213 -8.76 3.41 21.24
N ILE A 214 -9.85 3.36 22.02
CA ILE A 214 -10.24 2.13 22.74
C ILE A 214 -10.75 1.02 21.82
N GLU A 215 -11.20 1.38 20.61
CA GLU A 215 -11.71 0.44 19.62
C GLU A 215 -10.63 -0.56 19.18
N CYS A 216 -9.43 -0.07 18.83
CA CYS A 216 -8.34 -0.92 18.35
C CYS A 216 -7.81 -1.82 19.46
N THR A 217 -7.80 -1.33 20.72
CA THR A 217 -7.48 -2.17 21.88
C THR A 217 -8.50 -3.31 22.02
N ALA A 218 -9.80 -3.01 21.96
CA ALA A 218 -10.84 -4.03 22.11
C ALA A 218 -10.81 -5.06 20.99
N MET A 219 -10.75 -4.61 19.74
CA MET A 219 -10.75 -5.48 18.57
C MET A 219 -9.49 -6.34 18.48
N SER A 220 -8.29 -5.75 18.58
CA SER A 220 -7.04 -6.53 18.50
C SER A 220 -6.93 -7.59 19.60
N MET A 221 -7.44 -7.28 20.80
CA MET A 221 -7.45 -8.23 21.91
C MET A 221 -8.44 -9.39 21.74
N ASP A 222 -9.57 -9.17 21.07
CA ASP A 222 -10.52 -10.24 20.79
C ASP A 222 -9.92 -11.28 19.84
N TYR A 223 -9.20 -10.82 18.80
CA TYR A 223 -8.53 -11.71 17.84
C TYR A 223 -7.27 -12.36 18.39
N PHE A 224 -6.42 -11.60 19.10
CA PHE A 224 -5.06 -12.05 19.41
C PHE A 224 -4.74 -12.16 20.90
N GLY A 225 -5.68 -11.78 21.78
CA GLY A 225 -5.48 -11.79 23.22
C GLY A 225 -4.59 -10.66 23.72
N ALA A 226 -3.92 -10.88 24.85
CA ALA A 226 -3.20 -9.83 25.56
C ALA A 226 -1.87 -9.38 24.92
N GLN A 227 -1.31 -10.18 24.00
CA GLN A 227 -0.05 -9.92 23.32
C GLN A 227 -0.07 -10.49 21.91
N PHE A 228 0.47 -9.75 20.93
CA PHE A 228 0.54 -10.21 19.53
C PHE A 228 1.79 -9.70 18.78
N ASP A 229 2.02 -10.23 17.58
CA ASP A 229 3.29 -10.08 16.87
C ASP A 229 3.51 -8.69 16.29
N ILE A 230 2.63 -8.24 15.39
CA ILE A 230 2.80 -7.03 14.59
C ILE A 230 1.62 -6.09 14.78
N HIS A 231 1.90 -4.81 15.08
CA HIS A 231 0.93 -3.73 14.97
C HIS A 231 1.42 -2.67 13.97
N GLY A 232 0.60 -2.38 12.96
CA GLY A 232 0.90 -1.48 11.87
C GLY A 232 0.00 -0.24 11.76
N GLY A 233 0.52 0.81 11.14
CA GLY A 233 -0.29 1.95 10.72
C GLY A 233 0.52 3.12 10.13
N GLY A 234 -0.16 4.22 9.83
CA GLY A 234 0.48 5.46 9.38
C GLY A 234 1.43 6.07 10.44
N HIS A 235 2.44 6.82 10.00
CA HIS A 235 3.36 7.53 10.90
C HIS A 235 2.67 8.40 11.94
N ASP A 236 1.55 9.03 11.57
CA ASP A 236 0.70 9.86 12.41
C ASP A 236 -0.07 9.07 13.48
N LEU A 237 -0.25 7.76 13.30
CA LEU A 237 -0.90 6.93 14.31
C LEU A 237 0.02 6.63 15.50
N ARG A 238 1.35 6.79 15.37
CA ARG A 238 2.29 6.64 16.50
C ARG A 238 1.87 7.44 17.72
N PHE A 239 1.38 8.67 17.49
CA PHE A 239 0.87 9.52 18.54
C PHE A 239 -0.26 10.43 18.03
N PRO A 240 -1.40 10.49 18.73
CA PRO A 240 -1.64 9.88 20.04
C PRO A 240 -2.12 8.44 19.99
N HIS A 241 -2.48 7.90 18.82
CA HIS A 241 -3.33 6.70 18.73
C HIS A 241 -2.69 5.41 19.27
N HIS A 242 -1.60 4.92 18.69
CA HIS A 242 -0.94 3.70 19.12
C HIS A 242 -0.30 3.82 20.51
N GLU A 243 0.15 5.01 20.93
CA GLU A 243 0.58 5.22 22.33
C GLU A 243 -0.61 5.04 23.29
N ALA A 244 -1.79 5.58 22.97
CA ALA A 244 -2.99 5.37 23.77
C ALA A 244 -3.39 3.88 23.84
N GLU A 245 -3.21 3.11 22.78
CA GLU A 245 -3.44 1.66 22.79
C GLU A 245 -2.46 0.90 23.71
N ILE A 246 -1.19 1.33 23.77
CA ILE A 246 -0.23 0.79 24.75
C ILE A 246 -0.71 1.09 26.18
N PHE A 247 -1.15 2.32 26.45
CA PHE A 247 -1.72 2.69 27.76
C PHE A 247 -2.92 1.81 28.10
N GLN A 248 -3.90 1.71 27.20
CA GLN A 248 -5.13 0.95 27.41
C GLN A 248 -4.85 -0.55 27.55
N GLY A 249 -4.20 -1.16 26.55
CA GLY A 249 -3.98 -2.60 26.48
C GLY A 249 -3.11 -3.12 27.61
N GLU A 250 -1.98 -2.47 27.91
CA GLU A 250 -1.07 -2.95 28.96
C GLU A 250 -1.63 -2.70 30.37
N CYS A 251 -2.36 -1.59 30.60
CA CYS A 251 -2.96 -1.32 31.91
C CYS A 251 -4.21 -2.17 32.16
N HIS A 252 -4.94 -2.52 31.10
CA HIS A 252 -6.06 -3.45 31.17
C HIS A 252 -5.59 -4.89 31.39
N THR A 253 -4.62 -5.37 30.60
CA THR A 253 -4.20 -6.79 30.64
C THR A 253 -3.13 -7.09 31.69
N GLY A 254 -2.36 -6.08 32.13
CA GLY A 254 -1.15 -6.27 32.93
C GLY A 254 0.00 -6.93 32.16
N CYS A 255 -0.12 -7.12 30.84
CA CYS A 255 0.89 -7.73 29.99
C CYS A 255 1.67 -6.65 29.25
N SER A 256 3.00 -6.71 29.31
CA SER A 256 3.88 -5.84 28.52
C SER A 256 5.03 -6.65 27.93
N PRO A 257 5.32 -6.51 26.62
CA PRO A 257 4.63 -5.62 25.70
C PRO A 257 3.29 -6.16 25.19
N VAL A 258 2.30 -5.30 24.97
CA VAL A 258 1.07 -5.68 24.23
C VAL A 258 1.37 -6.06 22.77
N VAL A 259 2.39 -5.45 22.16
CA VAL A 259 2.80 -5.71 20.78
C VAL A 259 4.31 -5.93 20.70
N HIS A 260 4.71 -7.02 20.05
CA HIS A 260 6.12 -7.37 19.91
C HIS A 260 6.86 -6.45 18.93
N HIS A 261 6.25 -6.14 17.78
CA HIS A 261 6.82 -5.34 16.70
C HIS A 261 5.87 -4.23 16.20
N TRP A 262 6.29 -2.97 16.32
CA TRP A 262 5.53 -1.82 15.84
C TRP A 262 6.08 -1.28 14.52
N LEU A 263 5.28 -1.30 13.45
CA LEU A 263 5.68 -0.89 12.11
C LEU A 263 4.88 0.33 11.67
N HIS A 264 5.54 1.33 11.07
CA HIS A 264 4.86 2.53 10.58
C HIS A 264 5.39 2.99 9.22
N ASN A 265 4.49 3.24 8.26
CA ASN A 265 4.86 3.78 6.96
C ASN A 265 5.07 5.30 7.00
N GLY A 266 5.87 5.82 6.07
CA GLY A 266 6.09 7.26 5.87
C GLY A 266 4.92 7.97 5.20
N PHE A 267 4.93 9.31 5.30
CA PHE A 267 3.90 10.17 4.72
C PHE A 267 3.94 10.24 3.19
N VAL A 268 2.82 10.67 2.61
CA VAL A 268 2.72 11.09 1.21
C VAL A 268 2.63 12.62 1.17
N ASN A 269 3.51 13.23 0.39
CA ASN A 269 3.50 14.64 0.02
C ASN A 269 3.10 14.80 -1.45
N ILE A 270 2.64 15.99 -1.83
CA ILE A 270 2.38 16.39 -3.22
C ILE A 270 3.14 17.68 -3.47
N ASP A 271 4.01 17.66 -4.49
CA ASP A 271 4.85 18.80 -4.89
C ASP A 271 5.60 19.45 -3.71
N GLY A 272 6.11 18.61 -2.80
CA GLY A 272 6.84 19.02 -1.61
C GLY A 272 5.98 19.45 -0.42
N GLU A 273 4.65 19.55 -0.58
CA GLU A 273 3.72 19.89 0.50
C GLU A 273 3.03 18.65 1.08
N LYS A 274 2.79 18.65 2.39
CA LYS A 274 1.99 17.59 3.01
C LYS A 274 0.56 17.64 2.46
N MET A 275 0.03 16.48 2.09
CA MET A 275 -1.35 16.36 1.64
C MET A 275 -2.35 16.81 2.72
N SER A 276 -3.27 17.70 2.37
CA SER A 276 -4.39 18.06 3.26
C SER A 276 -5.59 18.59 2.48
N LYS A 277 -6.80 18.31 2.98
CA LYS A 277 -8.04 18.86 2.39
C LYS A 277 -8.04 20.39 2.36
N SER A 278 -7.47 21.04 3.38
CA SER A 278 -7.40 22.51 3.50
C SER A 278 -6.49 23.19 2.48
N LEU A 279 -5.46 22.49 1.99
CA LEU A 279 -4.53 23.02 0.98
C LEU A 279 -5.02 22.77 -0.46
N GLY A 280 -6.14 22.05 -0.63
CA GLY A 280 -6.67 21.70 -1.96
C GLY A 280 -5.81 20.70 -2.74
N ASN A 281 -4.72 20.19 -2.16
CA ASN A 281 -3.83 19.18 -2.73
C ASN A 281 -4.19 17.76 -2.28
N PHE A 282 -5.48 17.50 -2.01
CA PHE A 282 -5.96 16.21 -1.54
C PHE A 282 -6.58 15.44 -2.71
N TRP A 283 -6.05 14.26 -3.00
CA TRP A 283 -6.53 13.41 -4.09
C TRP A 283 -7.03 12.09 -3.51
N THR A 284 -8.28 11.75 -3.84
CA THR A 284 -8.80 10.40 -3.57
C THR A 284 -8.09 9.40 -4.49
N ILE A 285 -8.09 8.12 -4.10
CA ILE A 285 -7.57 7.05 -4.96
C ILE A 285 -8.38 7.03 -6.27
N SER A 286 -9.71 7.02 -6.16
CA SER A 286 -10.60 7.09 -7.32
C SER A 286 -10.33 8.28 -8.26
N ASP A 287 -9.91 9.45 -7.76
CA ASP A 287 -9.63 10.62 -8.60
C ASP A 287 -8.33 10.48 -9.38
N ILE A 288 -7.25 10.01 -8.75
CA ILE A 288 -5.97 9.80 -9.45
C ILE A 288 -6.07 8.65 -10.47
N LEU A 289 -6.88 7.64 -10.19
CA LEU A 289 -7.11 6.51 -11.10
C LEU A 289 -7.85 6.91 -12.39
N LYS A 290 -8.44 8.10 -12.47
CA LYS A 290 -9.01 8.63 -13.72
C LYS A 290 -7.95 9.01 -14.74
N SER A 291 -6.72 9.27 -14.31
CA SER A 291 -5.62 9.74 -15.16
C SER A 291 -4.35 8.89 -15.08
N VAL A 292 -4.24 8.01 -14.07
CA VAL A 292 -3.08 7.15 -13.85
C VAL A 292 -3.56 5.71 -13.74
N ASP A 293 -2.97 4.80 -14.50
CA ASP A 293 -3.22 3.38 -14.37
C ASP A 293 -2.95 2.89 -12.94
N ALA A 294 -3.79 1.99 -12.43
CA ALA A 294 -3.72 1.55 -11.05
C ALA A 294 -2.41 0.82 -10.71
N MET A 295 -1.87 0.04 -11.65
CA MET A 295 -0.60 -0.65 -11.45
C MET A 295 0.59 0.29 -11.61
N VAL A 296 0.48 1.34 -12.42
CA VAL A 296 1.45 2.44 -12.43
C VAL A 296 1.49 3.15 -11.08
N LEU A 297 0.33 3.47 -10.50
CA LEU A 297 0.25 4.08 -9.18
C LEU A 297 0.81 3.16 -8.09
N ARG A 298 0.43 1.88 -8.11
CA ARG A 298 1.02 0.86 -7.22
C ARG A 298 2.53 0.83 -7.36
N PHE A 299 3.04 0.71 -8.58
CA PHE A 299 4.48 0.66 -8.86
C PHE A 299 5.21 1.91 -8.33
N ALA A 300 4.65 3.09 -8.53
CA ALA A 300 5.19 4.35 -8.01
C ALA A 300 5.30 4.32 -6.48
N LEU A 301 4.23 3.91 -5.80
CA LEU A 301 4.15 3.87 -4.34
C LEU A 301 5.04 2.79 -3.73
N ILE A 302 5.24 1.63 -4.38
CA ILE A 302 6.13 0.59 -3.86
C ILE A 302 7.60 0.81 -4.22
N ASN A 303 7.92 1.60 -5.25
CA ASN A 303 9.29 1.97 -5.62
C ASN A 303 9.88 3.05 -4.70
N ALA A 304 9.47 3.06 -3.44
CA ALA A 304 10.03 3.83 -2.33
C ALA A 304 9.88 3.01 -1.04
N HIS A 305 10.95 2.89 -0.26
CA HIS A 305 10.92 2.15 1.01
C HIS A 305 9.75 2.61 1.89
N TYR A 306 8.97 1.70 2.45
CA TYR A 306 7.67 2.02 3.06
C TYR A 306 7.72 3.09 4.16
N ARG A 307 8.80 3.10 4.97
CA ARG A 307 9.09 4.07 6.03
C ARG A 307 9.48 5.47 5.54
N SER A 308 9.96 5.59 4.31
CA SER A 308 10.39 6.88 3.77
C SER A 308 9.17 7.69 3.33
N PRO A 309 9.21 9.03 3.51
CA PRO A 309 8.23 9.89 2.88
C PRO A 309 8.35 9.77 1.35
N ILE A 310 7.22 9.85 0.65
CA ILE A 310 7.17 9.88 -0.81
C ILE A 310 6.56 11.20 -1.26
N ASP A 311 7.17 11.80 -2.28
CA ASP A 311 6.66 13.02 -2.91
C ASP A 311 6.03 12.64 -4.25
N MET A 312 4.72 12.77 -4.35
CA MET A 312 3.95 12.46 -5.55
C MET A 312 3.98 13.67 -6.47
N ASN A 313 4.66 13.51 -7.61
CA ASN A 313 4.73 14.51 -8.67
C ASN A 313 4.72 13.84 -10.05
N GLU A 314 4.54 14.65 -11.10
CA GLU A 314 4.42 14.17 -12.48
C GLU A 314 5.66 13.38 -12.94
N SER A 315 6.87 13.79 -12.51
CA SER A 315 8.10 13.08 -12.86
C SER A 315 8.13 11.67 -12.29
N LEU A 316 7.75 11.50 -11.02
CA LEU A 316 7.67 10.19 -10.38
C LEU A 316 6.70 9.27 -11.12
N LEU A 317 5.51 9.79 -11.48
CA LEU A 317 4.49 9.02 -12.18
C LEU A 317 4.93 8.59 -13.59
N LYS A 318 5.52 9.49 -14.38
CA LYS A 318 6.06 9.15 -15.70
C LYS A 318 7.20 8.13 -15.63
N ASP A 319 8.06 8.26 -14.62
CA ASP A 319 9.13 7.28 -14.40
C ASP A 319 8.59 5.92 -13.96
N ALA A 320 7.55 5.90 -13.13
CA ALA A 320 6.86 4.68 -12.72
C ALA A 320 6.20 4.00 -13.93
N GLU A 321 5.45 4.75 -14.73
CA GLU A 321 4.77 4.26 -15.94
C GLU A 321 5.75 3.61 -16.91
N ARG A 322 6.82 4.31 -17.27
CA ARG A 322 7.85 3.78 -18.17
C ARG A 322 8.49 2.50 -17.63
N ASN A 323 8.76 2.43 -16.33
CA ASN A 323 9.41 1.25 -15.74
C ASN A 323 8.43 0.08 -15.59
N TYR A 324 7.18 0.36 -15.23
CA TYR A 324 6.11 -0.62 -15.17
C TYR A 324 5.85 -1.24 -16.55
N ASN A 325 5.70 -0.43 -17.59
CA ASN A 325 5.47 -0.91 -18.95
C ASN A 325 6.59 -1.84 -19.43
N ARG A 326 7.85 -1.56 -19.07
CA ARG A 326 8.98 -2.47 -19.37
C ARG A 326 8.87 -3.82 -18.67
N VAL A 327 8.38 -3.84 -17.44
CA VAL A 327 8.13 -5.10 -16.71
C VAL A 327 7.01 -5.86 -17.41
N LEU A 328 5.90 -5.18 -17.72
CA LEU A 328 4.74 -5.78 -18.36
C LEU A 328 5.07 -6.32 -19.77
N GLU A 329 5.74 -5.55 -20.61
CA GLU A 329 6.19 -5.98 -21.93
C GLU A 329 7.12 -7.20 -21.86
N CYS A 330 8.05 -7.21 -20.90
CA CYS A 330 8.95 -8.35 -20.68
C CYS A 330 8.18 -9.61 -20.30
N TYR A 331 7.20 -9.47 -19.41
CA TYR A 331 6.33 -10.56 -18.99
C TYR A 331 5.49 -11.11 -20.15
N ILE A 332 4.81 -10.24 -20.91
CA ILE A 332 4.01 -10.63 -22.09
C ILE A 332 4.88 -11.32 -23.15
N ASN A 333 6.07 -10.77 -23.44
CA ASN A 333 6.98 -11.36 -24.42
C ASN A 333 7.51 -12.72 -23.95
N SER A 334 7.74 -12.89 -22.64
CA SER A 334 8.14 -14.18 -22.07
C SER A 334 7.00 -15.19 -22.19
N LEU A 335 5.76 -14.81 -21.87
CA LEU A 335 4.58 -15.67 -22.06
C LEU A 335 4.39 -16.08 -23.53
N LYS A 336 4.53 -15.14 -24.47
CA LYS A 336 4.43 -15.43 -25.92
C LYS A 336 5.56 -16.33 -26.44
N ALA A 337 6.72 -16.33 -25.77
CA ALA A 337 7.85 -17.19 -26.12
C ALA A 337 7.71 -18.63 -25.57
N MET A 338 6.72 -18.90 -24.71
CA MET A 338 6.39 -20.25 -24.27
C MET A 338 5.57 -20.97 -25.36
N THR A 339 6.23 -21.86 -26.08
CA THR A 339 5.68 -22.65 -27.19
C THR A 339 5.28 -24.08 -26.80
N SER A 340 5.82 -24.59 -25.70
CA SER A 340 5.56 -25.95 -25.22
C SER A 340 5.02 -25.96 -23.78
N LYS A 341 4.30 -27.04 -23.40
CA LYS A 341 3.90 -27.29 -22.00
C LYS A 341 4.97 -28.01 -21.19
N SER A 342 6.07 -28.44 -21.83
CA SER A 342 7.09 -29.28 -21.22
C SER A 342 8.44 -28.91 -21.83
N PRO A 343 9.07 -27.83 -21.35
CA PRO A 343 10.33 -27.35 -21.88
C PRO A 343 11.46 -28.34 -21.63
N VAL A 344 12.55 -28.19 -22.39
CA VAL A 344 13.81 -28.91 -22.11
C VAL A 344 14.41 -28.43 -20.78
N SER A 345 15.21 -29.26 -20.13
CA SER A 345 15.93 -28.85 -18.92
C SER A 345 16.97 -27.77 -19.25
N LEU A 346 16.95 -26.68 -18.50
CA LEU A 346 17.97 -25.64 -18.58
C LEU A 346 19.32 -26.14 -18.03
N PRO A 347 20.45 -25.61 -18.55
CA PRO A 347 21.77 -25.94 -18.04
C PRO A 347 21.97 -25.37 -16.62
N THR A 348 22.91 -25.96 -15.87
CA THR A 348 23.27 -25.46 -14.54
C THR A 348 23.83 -24.04 -14.63
N PRO A 349 23.32 -23.08 -13.86
CA PRO A 349 23.80 -21.70 -13.87
C PRO A 349 25.26 -21.56 -13.44
N ASP A 350 26.03 -20.76 -14.17
CA ASP A 350 27.42 -20.41 -13.84
C ASP A 350 27.79 -19.02 -14.36
N ILE A 351 28.08 -18.09 -13.44
CA ILE A 351 28.41 -16.70 -13.76
C ILE A 351 29.74 -16.56 -14.53
N THR A 352 30.62 -17.57 -14.44
CA THR A 352 31.92 -17.62 -15.11
C THR A 352 31.85 -18.24 -16.49
N SER A 353 30.71 -18.85 -16.84
CA SER A 353 30.51 -19.49 -18.14
C SER A 353 30.61 -18.48 -19.29
N PRO A 354 31.29 -18.83 -20.40
CA PRO A 354 31.27 -18.01 -21.61
C PRO A 354 29.95 -18.17 -22.40
N GLN A 355 29.13 -19.18 -22.09
CA GLN A 355 27.87 -19.41 -22.79
C GLN A 355 26.81 -18.41 -22.30
N PRO A 356 26.18 -17.63 -23.21
CA PRO A 356 25.24 -16.58 -22.83
C PRO A 356 24.10 -17.08 -21.93
N LEU A 357 23.41 -18.16 -22.31
CA LEU A 357 22.28 -18.70 -21.55
C LEU A 357 22.67 -19.07 -20.10
N ILE A 358 23.75 -19.84 -19.93
CA ILE A 358 24.24 -20.27 -18.61
C ILE A 358 24.58 -19.06 -17.72
N LYS A 359 25.22 -18.05 -18.31
CA LYS A 359 25.59 -16.83 -17.60
C LYS A 359 24.37 -16.00 -17.21
N SER A 360 23.39 -15.87 -18.11
CA SER A 360 22.15 -15.14 -17.86
C SER A 360 21.32 -15.79 -16.75
N LEU A 361 21.22 -17.13 -16.74
CA LEU A 361 20.58 -17.86 -15.63
C LEU A 361 21.25 -17.53 -14.29
N ALA A 362 22.59 -17.54 -14.22
CA ALA A 362 23.31 -17.23 -12.98
C ALA A 362 23.13 -15.77 -12.54
N MET A 363 22.97 -14.84 -13.49
CA MET A 363 22.64 -13.45 -13.17
C MET A 363 21.23 -13.34 -12.58
N LEU A 364 20.25 -14.06 -13.13
CA LEU A 364 18.87 -14.07 -12.65
C LEU A 364 18.76 -14.71 -11.27
N GLU A 365 19.45 -15.81 -11.00
CA GLU A 365 19.54 -16.40 -9.66
C GLU A 365 20.09 -15.40 -8.65
N LYS A 366 21.20 -14.72 -8.98
CA LYS A 366 21.79 -13.70 -8.12
C LYS A 366 20.87 -12.49 -7.89
N MET A 367 20.06 -12.13 -8.89
CA MET A 367 19.04 -11.08 -8.75
C MET A 367 17.90 -11.55 -7.85
N GLY A 368 17.47 -12.81 -7.94
CA GLY A 368 16.50 -13.43 -7.03
C GLY A 368 17.00 -13.46 -5.59
N GLU A 369 18.24 -13.89 -5.36
CA GLU A 369 18.85 -13.81 -4.02
C GLU A 369 18.93 -12.36 -3.51
N GLY A 370 19.27 -11.43 -4.41
CA GLY A 370 19.34 -10.01 -4.08
C GLY A 370 17.97 -9.42 -3.77
N PHE A 371 16.91 -9.93 -4.39
CA PHE A 371 15.53 -9.55 -4.14
C PHE A 371 15.11 -10.03 -2.74
N ALA A 372 15.32 -11.30 -2.44
CA ALA A 372 15.04 -11.86 -1.11
C ALA A 372 15.79 -11.12 -0.01
N LYS A 373 17.10 -10.88 -0.19
CA LYS A 373 17.92 -10.10 0.77
C LYS A 373 17.41 -8.68 0.98
N ALA A 374 16.82 -8.05 -0.04
CA ALA A 374 16.24 -6.72 0.09
C ALA A 374 14.93 -6.76 0.89
N MET A 375 14.07 -7.74 0.61
CA MET A 375 12.82 -7.92 1.37
C MET A 375 13.08 -8.34 2.82
N ASP A 376 14.10 -9.18 3.07
CA ASP A 376 14.57 -9.55 4.40
C ASP A 376 15.20 -8.40 5.19
N ASP A 377 15.62 -7.34 4.51
CA ASP A 377 16.14 -6.12 5.14
C ASP A 377 15.06 -5.05 5.24
N ASP A 378 14.11 -5.24 6.16
CA ASP A 378 13.05 -4.28 6.49
C ASP A 378 12.11 -4.00 5.30
N PHE A 379 11.75 -5.07 4.56
CA PHE A 379 10.81 -5.00 3.44
C PHE A 379 11.22 -3.94 2.40
N ASN A 380 12.50 -3.90 2.03
CA ASN A 380 13.06 -2.86 1.18
C ASN A 380 12.64 -3.05 -0.30
N SER A 381 11.40 -2.67 -0.59
CA SER A 381 10.78 -2.74 -1.90
C SER A 381 11.52 -1.93 -2.96
N ARG A 382 12.19 -0.83 -2.60
CA ARG A 382 12.98 0.00 -3.52
C ARG A 382 14.15 -0.77 -4.14
N GLU A 383 14.86 -1.54 -3.32
CA GLU A 383 15.97 -2.40 -3.77
C GLU A 383 15.44 -3.64 -4.48
N ALA A 384 14.33 -4.23 -3.99
CA ALA A 384 13.67 -5.36 -4.64
C ALA A 384 13.22 -5.02 -6.07
N VAL A 385 12.54 -3.88 -6.28
CA VAL A 385 12.17 -3.34 -7.60
C VAL A 385 13.41 -3.13 -8.48
N ALA A 386 14.52 -2.66 -7.92
CA ALA A 386 15.76 -2.49 -8.69
C ALA A 386 16.31 -3.84 -9.20
N LYS A 387 16.15 -4.94 -8.44
CA LYS A 387 16.50 -6.30 -8.90
C LYS A 387 15.57 -6.76 -10.01
N VAL A 388 14.25 -6.55 -9.88
CA VAL A 388 13.26 -6.87 -10.92
C VAL A 388 13.56 -6.14 -12.22
N LEU A 389 13.79 -4.83 -12.17
CA LEU A 389 14.15 -4.05 -13.37
C LEU A 389 15.50 -4.49 -13.98
N GLY A 390 16.42 -5.00 -13.15
CA GLY A 390 17.66 -5.63 -13.60
C GLY A 390 17.39 -6.94 -14.35
N ALA A 391 16.55 -7.79 -13.79
CA ALA A 391 16.17 -9.08 -14.37
C ALA A 391 15.43 -8.90 -15.69
N VAL A 392 14.47 -7.97 -15.74
CA VAL A 392 13.76 -7.59 -16.97
C VAL A 392 14.72 -7.25 -18.12
N ARG A 393 15.79 -6.49 -17.84
CA ARG A 393 16.80 -6.19 -18.87
C ARG A 393 17.55 -7.42 -19.36
N GLU A 394 17.91 -8.32 -18.45
CA GLU A 394 18.65 -9.54 -18.80
C GLU A 394 17.75 -10.56 -19.52
N ILE A 395 16.49 -10.70 -19.10
CA ILE A 395 15.48 -11.55 -19.73
C ILE A 395 15.24 -11.08 -21.17
N SER A 396 14.89 -9.80 -21.36
CA SER A 396 14.61 -9.28 -22.71
C SER A 396 15.82 -9.43 -23.64
N LYS A 397 17.03 -9.13 -23.16
CA LYS A 397 18.27 -9.32 -23.92
C LYS A 397 18.49 -10.78 -24.31
N THR A 398 18.21 -11.72 -23.41
CA THR A 398 18.43 -13.16 -23.63
C THR A 398 17.40 -13.74 -24.59
N LEU A 399 16.12 -13.37 -24.45
CA LEU A 399 15.04 -13.79 -25.36
C LEU A 399 15.20 -13.24 -26.78
N SER A 400 15.83 -12.08 -26.93
CA SER A 400 16.18 -11.49 -28.23
C SER A 400 17.52 -11.98 -28.78
N SER A 401 18.24 -12.84 -28.07
CA SER A 401 19.49 -13.42 -28.55
C SER A 401 19.23 -14.60 -29.50
N GLY A 402 20.24 -15.03 -30.25
CA GLY A 402 20.14 -16.14 -31.20
C GLY A 402 20.10 -17.53 -30.54
N LEU A 403 19.36 -17.69 -29.44
CA LEU A 403 19.05 -19.01 -28.87
C LEU A 403 18.29 -19.84 -29.89
N ASP A 404 18.50 -21.16 -29.85
CA ASP A 404 17.60 -22.07 -30.58
C ASP A 404 16.22 -22.12 -29.90
N ASP A 405 15.22 -22.55 -30.66
CA ASP A 405 13.81 -22.50 -30.23
C ASP A 405 13.56 -23.27 -28.93
N ARG A 406 14.29 -24.37 -28.66
CA ARG A 406 14.07 -25.18 -27.45
C ARG A 406 14.66 -24.50 -26.22
N ASP A 407 15.86 -23.94 -26.35
CA ASP A 407 16.49 -23.17 -25.27
C ASP A 407 15.71 -21.88 -24.99
N LYS A 408 15.18 -21.23 -26.02
CA LYS A 408 14.33 -20.05 -25.89
C LYS A 408 13.02 -20.37 -25.17
N ASP A 409 12.34 -21.46 -25.53
CA ASP A 409 11.14 -21.95 -24.83
C ASP A 409 11.44 -22.20 -23.35
N ALA A 410 12.49 -22.97 -23.05
CA ALA A 410 12.86 -23.28 -21.67
C ALA A 410 13.22 -22.04 -20.84
N PHE A 411 13.96 -21.11 -21.43
CA PHE A 411 14.31 -19.85 -20.77
C PHE A 411 13.09 -18.94 -20.56
N ALA A 412 12.11 -18.97 -21.46
CA ALA A 412 10.86 -18.24 -21.33
C ALA A 412 10.03 -18.73 -20.13
N HIS A 413 9.90 -20.06 -19.96
CA HIS A 413 9.25 -20.64 -18.77
C HIS A 413 9.94 -20.18 -17.48
N TYR A 414 11.27 -20.31 -17.40
CA TYR A 414 12.04 -19.84 -16.25
C TYR A 414 11.85 -18.34 -15.97
N SER A 415 11.82 -17.53 -17.04
CA SER A 415 11.62 -16.08 -16.92
C SER A 415 10.24 -15.72 -16.38
N VAL A 416 9.19 -16.42 -16.84
CA VAL A 416 7.81 -16.25 -16.35
C VAL A 416 7.73 -16.63 -14.89
N ASP A 417 8.24 -17.80 -14.49
CA ASP A 417 8.22 -18.23 -13.09
C ASP A 417 8.95 -17.23 -12.19
N TRP A 418 10.14 -16.77 -12.60
CA TRP A 418 10.90 -15.76 -11.86
C TRP A 418 10.13 -14.43 -11.70
N LEU A 419 9.50 -13.96 -12.77
CA LEU A 419 8.71 -12.72 -12.77
C LEU A 419 7.44 -12.88 -11.92
N GLU A 420 6.75 -14.02 -11.99
CA GLU A 420 5.54 -14.29 -11.21
C GLU A 420 5.82 -14.46 -9.72
N GLU A 421 6.94 -15.05 -9.33
CA GLU A 421 7.35 -15.11 -7.92
C GLU A 421 7.67 -13.71 -7.39
N THR A 422 8.47 -12.93 -8.13
CA THR A 422 8.97 -11.63 -7.65
C THR A 422 8.00 -10.47 -7.91
N ALA A 423 7.79 -10.11 -9.18
CA ALA A 423 6.96 -8.99 -9.58
C ALA A 423 5.46 -9.29 -9.40
N GLY A 424 5.05 -10.56 -9.57
CA GLY A 424 3.66 -10.98 -9.40
C GLY A 424 3.27 -11.15 -7.93
N SER A 425 3.78 -12.19 -7.27
CA SER A 425 3.31 -12.65 -5.97
C SER A 425 3.71 -11.71 -4.84
N VAL A 426 4.98 -11.28 -4.81
CA VAL A 426 5.49 -10.41 -3.76
C VAL A 426 5.17 -8.93 -4.02
N LEU A 427 5.49 -8.41 -5.22
CA LEU A 427 5.26 -6.99 -5.52
C LEU A 427 3.82 -6.67 -5.96
N GLY A 428 3.03 -7.65 -6.39
CA GLY A 428 1.62 -7.46 -6.80
C GLY A 428 1.45 -6.62 -8.06
N ILE A 429 2.44 -6.56 -8.95
CA ILE A 429 2.44 -5.69 -10.14
C ILE A 429 2.32 -6.45 -11.46
N LEU A 430 1.99 -7.74 -11.45
CA LEU A 430 1.72 -8.47 -12.70
C LEU A 430 0.24 -8.82 -12.82
N PRO A 431 -0.36 -8.67 -14.01
CA PRO A 431 -1.67 -9.22 -14.28
C PRO A 431 -1.63 -10.76 -14.37
N SER A 432 -2.79 -11.39 -14.34
CA SER A 432 -2.90 -12.82 -14.63
C SER A 432 -2.38 -13.15 -16.04
N ARG A 433 -1.90 -14.38 -16.26
CA ARG A 433 -1.45 -14.83 -17.60
C ARG A 433 -2.52 -14.64 -18.67
N GLU A 434 -3.78 -14.90 -18.33
CA GLU A 434 -4.93 -14.70 -19.22
C GLU A 434 -5.04 -13.23 -19.63
N PHE A 435 -5.11 -12.32 -18.66
CA PHE A 435 -5.23 -10.89 -18.93
C PHE A 435 -4.02 -10.33 -19.70
N ALA A 436 -2.81 -10.79 -19.37
CA ALA A 436 -1.58 -10.39 -20.04
C ALA A 436 -1.54 -10.79 -21.53
N LEU A 437 -2.20 -11.91 -21.88
CA LEU A 437 -2.25 -12.44 -23.24
C LEU A 437 -3.51 -12.02 -24.00
N LEU A 438 -4.44 -11.31 -23.37
CA LEU A 438 -5.52 -10.66 -24.09
C LEU A 438 -4.90 -9.70 -25.09
N GLU A 439 -5.28 -9.85 -26.35
CA GLU A 439 -5.01 -8.79 -27.30
C GLU A 439 -5.84 -7.57 -26.87
N PRO A 440 -5.25 -6.36 -26.84
CA PRO A 440 -6.01 -5.17 -26.54
C PRO A 440 -7.23 -5.15 -27.46
N GLU A 441 -8.42 -4.86 -26.92
CA GLU A 441 -9.59 -4.60 -27.76
C GLU A 441 -9.18 -3.45 -28.69
N GLU A 442 -8.94 -3.78 -29.97
CA GLU A 442 -8.70 -2.75 -30.96
C GLU A 442 -9.92 -1.86 -30.95
N ASP A 443 -9.70 -0.55 -30.75
CA ASP A 443 -10.74 0.42 -30.96
C ASP A 443 -11.35 0.14 -32.34
N PRO A 444 -12.66 -0.12 -32.46
CA PRO A 444 -13.28 -0.43 -33.75
C PRO A 444 -13.00 0.63 -34.81
N ARG A 445 -12.67 1.86 -34.39
CA ARG A 445 -12.19 2.94 -35.27
C ARG A 445 -10.87 2.61 -35.95
N LYS A 446 -9.95 1.92 -35.26
CA LYS A 446 -8.62 1.55 -35.77
C LYS A 446 -8.76 0.70 -37.04
N GLU A 447 -9.57 -0.35 -37.01
CA GLU A 447 -9.85 -1.19 -38.19
C GLU A 447 -10.54 -0.39 -39.32
N GLN A 448 -11.49 0.51 -38.97
CA GLN A 448 -12.21 1.34 -39.94
C GLN A 448 -11.29 2.32 -40.71
N ILE A 449 -10.28 2.89 -40.04
CA ILE A 449 -9.41 3.90 -40.65
C ILE A 449 -8.08 3.34 -41.17
N THR A 450 -7.71 2.10 -40.80
CA THR A 450 -6.40 1.49 -41.14
C THR A 450 -6.06 1.62 -42.62
N SER A 451 -6.96 1.20 -43.51
CA SER A 451 -6.74 1.29 -44.97
C SER A 451 -6.51 2.73 -45.46
N GLN A 452 -7.18 3.70 -44.85
CA GLN A 452 -7.04 5.12 -45.21
C GLN A 452 -5.72 5.69 -44.68
N VAL A 453 -5.35 5.36 -43.45
CA VAL A 453 -4.09 5.77 -42.82
C VAL A 453 -2.89 5.21 -43.58
N GLU A 454 -2.90 3.92 -43.93
CA GLU A 454 -1.83 3.29 -44.69
C GLU A 454 -1.65 3.94 -46.08
N ALA A 455 -2.74 4.25 -46.78
CA ALA A 455 -2.68 4.95 -48.05
C ALA A 455 -2.06 6.35 -47.91
N LEU A 456 -2.45 7.09 -46.87
CA LEU A 456 -1.88 8.41 -46.57
C LEU A 456 -0.40 8.32 -46.19
N LEU A 457 0.03 7.29 -45.45
CA LEU A 457 1.44 7.08 -45.11
C LEU A 457 2.29 6.80 -46.36
N VAL A 458 1.78 6.02 -47.31
CA VAL A 458 2.44 5.77 -48.60
C VAL A 458 2.56 7.07 -49.41
N GLU A 459 1.48 7.86 -49.49
CA GLU A 459 1.51 9.16 -50.16
C GLU A 459 2.48 10.14 -49.50
N ARG A 460 2.52 10.16 -48.16
CA ARG A 460 3.44 11.00 -47.38
C ARG A 460 4.89 10.59 -47.60
N ALA A 461 5.19 9.29 -47.65
CA ALA A 461 6.53 8.78 -47.94
C ALA A 461 6.99 9.22 -49.34
N LYS A 462 6.12 9.09 -50.34
CA LYS A 462 6.39 9.54 -51.72
C LYS A 462 6.62 11.05 -51.80
N ALA A 463 5.80 11.85 -51.11
CA ALA A 463 5.96 13.31 -51.05
C ALA A 463 7.32 13.71 -50.46
N ARG A 464 7.76 13.03 -49.39
CA ARG A 464 9.08 13.24 -48.77
C ARG A 464 10.22 12.83 -49.70
N GLU A 465 10.10 11.70 -50.40
CA GLU A 465 11.10 11.24 -51.38
C GLU A 465 11.27 12.27 -52.52
N THR A 466 10.17 12.83 -53.01
CA THR A 466 10.17 13.89 -54.03
C THR A 466 10.46 15.29 -53.49
N LYS A 467 10.75 15.43 -52.19
CA LYS A 467 11.00 16.70 -51.48
C LYS A 467 9.83 17.71 -51.54
N ASP A 468 8.61 17.22 -51.69
CA ASP A 468 7.38 18.01 -51.58
C ASP A 468 6.95 18.10 -50.11
N TRP A 469 7.59 19.01 -49.38
CA TRP A 469 7.37 19.20 -47.95
C TRP A 469 5.97 19.70 -47.64
N ALA A 470 5.39 20.55 -48.50
CA ALA A 470 4.04 21.08 -48.32
C ALA A 470 2.99 19.96 -48.38
N LYS A 471 3.12 19.03 -49.33
CA LYS A 471 2.22 17.87 -49.41
C LYS A 471 2.41 16.90 -48.24
N ALA A 472 3.66 16.68 -47.79
CA ALA A 472 3.94 15.83 -46.65
C ALA A 472 3.36 16.40 -45.33
N ASP A 473 3.44 17.72 -45.13
CA ASP A 473 2.82 18.40 -43.98
C ASP A 473 1.29 18.35 -44.05
N GLN A 474 0.70 18.57 -45.24
CA GLN A 474 -0.74 18.44 -45.44
C GLN A 474 -1.26 17.05 -45.03
N ILE A 475 -0.55 15.99 -45.41
CA ILE A 475 -0.95 14.62 -45.06
C ILE A 475 -0.76 14.34 -43.55
N ARG A 476 0.28 14.89 -42.92
CA ARG A 476 0.45 14.79 -41.46
C ARG A 476 -0.73 15.44 -40.73
N ASP A 477 -1.16 16.60 -41.19
CA ASP A 477 -2.28 17.32 -40.57
C ASP A 477 -3.60 16.53 -40.77
N GLN A 478 -3.81 15.91 -41.94
CA GLN A 478 -4.94 14.99 -42.18
C GLN A 478 -4.93 13.78 -41.23
N LEU A 479 -3.77 13.16 -41.02
CA LEU A 479 -3.61 12.05 -40.08
C LEU A 479 -3.92 12.52 -38.65
N THR A 480 -3.47 13.72 -38.27
CA THR A 480 -3.76 14.31 -36.95
C THR A 480 -5.25 14.59 -36.76
N GLU A 481 -5.95 15.10 -37.78
CA GLU A 481 -7.41 15.30 -37.77
C GLU A 481 -8.19 13.99 -37.64
N MET A 482 -7.65 12.89 -38.15
CA MET A 482 -8.20 11.54 -37.98
C MET A 482 -7.93 10.96 -36.58
N GLY A 483 -7.29 11.72 -35.68
CA GLY A 483 -6.87 11.26 -34.38
C GLY A 483 -5.75 10.23 -34.47
N VAL A 484 -4.85 10.36 -35.45
CA VAL A 484 -3.73 9.44 -35.67
C VAL A 484 -2.41 10.15 -35.42
N VAL A 485 -1.59 9.58 -34.54
CA VAL A 485 -0.20 9.98 -34.32
C VAL A 485 0.72 9.05 -35.10
N VAL A 486 1.64 9.62 -35.87
CA VAL A 486 2.63 8.88 -36.65
C VAL A 486 4.02 9.08 -36.07
N VAL A 487 4.73 7.97 -35.85
CA VAL A 487 6.13 7.92 -35.43
C VAL A 487 6.96 7.37 -36.58
N ASP A 488 7.85 8.20 -37.13
CA ASP A 488 8.79 7.76 -38.16
C ASP A 488 9.96 6.98 -37.51
N SER A 489 10.17 5.71 -37.89
CA SER A 489 11.29 4.89 -37.42
C SER A 489 12.21 4.45 -38.57
N ALA A 490 13.36 3.82 -38.26
CA ALA A 490 14.27 3.28 -39.27
C ALA A 490 13.66 2.13 -40.10
N ASP A 491 12.67 1.43 -39.54
CA ASP A 491 11.96 0.31 -40.16
C ASP A 491 10.67 0.76 -40.90
N GLY A 492 10.35 2.06 -40.85
CA GLY A 492 9.17 2.66 -41.47
C GLY A 492 8.30 3.46 -40.47
N PRO A 493 7.28 4.18 -40.96
CA PRO A 493 6.34 4.90 -40.10
C PRO A 493 5.37 3.94 -39.40
N THR A 494 5.29 4.00 -38.07
CA THR A 494 4.26 3.35 -37.27
C THR A 494 3.23 4.38 -36.81
N TRP A 495 1.99 3.97 -36.55
CA TRP A 495 0.94 4.90 -36.13
C TRP A 495 0.06 4.33 -35.02
N ASP A 496 -0.56 5.23 -34.24
CA ASP A 496 -1.57 4.87 -33.26
C ASP A 496 -2.69 5.91 -33.17
N LEU A 497 -3.81 5.52 -32.57
CA LEU A 497 -4.92 6.44 -32.28
C LEU A 497 -4.62 7.32 -31.07
N VAL A 498 -5.13 8.55 -31.10
CA VAL A 498 -5.13 9.52 -29.99
C VAL A 498 -6.33 9.31 -29.08
#